data_AF-A0A1Y3EQG1-F1
#
_entry.id   AF-A0A1Y3EQG1-F1
#
_cell.length_a   1.000
_cell.length_b   1.000
_cell.length_c   1.000
_cell.angle_alpha   90.00
_cell.angle_beta   90.00
_cell.angle_gamma   90.00
#
_symmetry.space_group_name_H-M   'P 1'
#
loop_
_entity.id
_entity.type
_entity.pdbx_description
1 polymer ?
#
loop_
_entity_poly.entity_id
_entity_poly.type
_entity_poly.pdbx_seq_one_letter_code
_entity_poly.pdbx_strand_id
1 'polypeptide(L)' 'AFNQLIALLSECKRAGYKHTFRLFDIDNVEIITGKITDMGPVLLVAFQTRQLRCIQTPDGKFVFGTT' A
#
# COMPACT_ATOMS: atom_id res chain seq x y z
N ALA A 1 5.65 2.98 10.92
CA ALA A 1 5.40 2.50 9.55
C ALA A 1 5.00 1.01 9.52
N PHE A 2 5.94 0.06 9.66
CA PHE A 2 5.64 -1.38 9.52
C PHE A 2 4.53 -1.88 10.47
N ASN A 3 4.67 -1.68 11.78
CA ASN A 3 3.68 -2.14 12.77
C ASN A 3 2.29 -1.54 12.56
N GLN A 4 2.21 -0.28 12.13
CA GLN A 4 0.93 0.40 11.85
C GLN A 4 0.23 -0.23 10.63
N LEU A 5 0.99 -0.53 9.56
CA LEU A 5 0.44 -1.19 8.38
C LEU A 5 -0.04 -2.62 8.70
N ILE A 6 0.75 -3.37 9.48
CA ILE A 6 0.40 -4.74 9.89
C ILE A 6 -0.86 -4.75 10.74
N ALA A 7 -1.02 -3.81 11.68
CA ALA A 7 -2.21 -3.73 12.52
C ALA A 7 -3.48 -3.58 11.66
N LEU A 8 -3.49 -2.63 10.71
CA LEU A 8 -4.61 -2.39 9.80
C LEU A 8 -4.95 -3.63 8.94
N LEU A 9 -3.94 -4.23 8.30
CA LEU A 9 -4.16 -5.40 7.45
C LEU A 9 -4.65 -6.61 8.26
N SER A 10 -4.15 -6.76 9.48
CA SER A 10 -4.56 -7.84 10.39
C SER A 10 -6.00 -7.68 10.84
N GLU A 11 -6.44 -6.45 11.13
CA GLU A 11 -7.84 -6.16 11.47
C GLU A 11 -8.78 -6.44 10.30
N CYS A 12 -8.45 -5.98 9.09
CA CYS A 12 -9.25 -6.26 7.91
C CYS A 12 -9.36 -7.77 7.64
N LYS A 13 -8.23 -8.49 7.76
CA LYS A 13 -8.20 -9.96 7.63
C LYS A 13 -9.09 -10.63 8.69
N ARG A 14 -9.02 -10.18 9.94
CA ARG A 14 -9.85 -10.70 11.05
C ARG A 14 -11.34 -10.42 10.83
N ALA A 15 -11.68 -9.29 10.22
CA ALA A 15 -13.05 -8.94 9.83
C ALA A 15 -13.52 -9.66 8.54
N GLY A 16 -12.69 -10.54 7.97
CA GLY A 16 -13.04 -11.37 6.80
C GLY A 16 -12.97 -10.65 5.46
N TYR A 17 -12.38 -9.46 5.40
CA TYR A 17 -12.19 -8.76 4.12
C TYR A 17 -11.15 -9.48 3.27
N LYS A 18 -11.43 -9.61 1.97
CA LYS A 18 -10.51 -10.15 0.99
C LYS A 18 -9.82 -9.01 0.25
N HIS A 19 -8.51 -8.92 0.41
CA HIS A 19 -7.66 -7.97 -0.30
C HIS A 19 -6.97 -8.66 -1.46
N THR A 20 -7.17 -8.13 -2.66
CA THR A 20 -6.44 -8.55 -3.86
C THR A 20 -5.58 -7.40 -4.32
N PHE A 21 -4.29 -7.66 -4.49
CA PHE A 21 -3.33 -6.69 -4.97
C PHE A 21 -2.44 -7.34 -6.02
N ARG A 22 -2.31 -6.69 -7.18
CA ARG A 22 -1.34 -7.06 -8.22
C ARG A 22 -0.67 -5.80 -8.74
N LEU A 23 0.66 -5.78 -8.68
CA LEU A 23 1.46 -4.73 -9.30
C LEU A 23 1.76 -5.14 -10.75
N PHE A 24 1.55 -4.23 -11.69
CA PHE A 24 1.85 -4.47 -13.11
C PHE A 24 3.18 -3.84 -13.51
N ASP A 25 3.38 -2.58 -13.14
CA ASP A 25 4.57 -1.81 -13.48
C ASP A 25 4.90 -0.78 -12.38
N ILE A 26 6.13 -0.30 -12.44
CA ILE A 26 6.64 0.82 -11.66
C ILE A 26 7.40 1.70 -12.64
N ASP A 27 7.00 2.97 -12.74
CA ASP A 27 7.58 3.95 -13.64
C ASP A 27 7.97 5.23 -12.88
N ASN A 28 8.71 6.12 -13.55
CA ASN A 28 9.06 7.46 -13.05
C ASN A 28 9.70 7.45 -11.64
N VAL A 29 10.67 6.56 -11.42
CA VAL A 29 11.39 6.46 -10.14
C VAL A 29 12.38 7.61 -10.01
N GLU A 30 12.22 8.45 -8.97
CA GLU A 30 13.08 9.60 -8.72
C GLU A 30 13.32 9.86 -7.23
N ILE A 31 14.47 10.47 -6.93
CA ILE A 31 14.74 11.02 -5.59
C ILE A 31 14.28 12.47 -5.59
N ILE A 32 13.27 12.78 -4.78
CA ILE A 32 12.76 14.14 -4.63
C ILE A 32 13.73 14.97 -3.78
N THR A 33 14.14 14.45 -2.62
CA THR A 33 15.03 15.17 -1.70
C THR A 33 15.71 14.23 -0.71
N GLY A 34 16.84 14.68 -0.15
CA GLY A 34 17.50 14.06 0.99
C GLY A 34 17.65 15.06 2.12
N LYS A 35 17.39 14.63 3.37
CA LYS A 35 17.62 15.46 4.56
C LYS A 35 18.23 14.65 5.69
N ILE A 36 19.06 15.31 6.49
CA ILE A 36 19.51 14.77 7.76
C ILE A 36 18.41 14.99 8.79
N THR A 37 18.07 13.95 9.54
CA THR A 37 17.14 14.01 10.66
C THR A 37 17.83 13.52 11.93
N ASP A 38 17.21 13.71 13.09
CA ASP A 38 17.73 13.21 14.37
C ASP A 38 17.87 11.67 14.41
N MET A 39 17.11 10.97 13.56
CA MET A 39 17.17 9.52 13.40
C MET A 39 18.13 9.08 12.27
N GLY A 40 18.89 10.02 11.70
CA GLY A 40 19.83 9.78 10.61
C GLY A 40 19.40 10.38 9.25
N PRO A 41 20.21 10.17 8.20
CA PRO A 41 19.90 10.62 6.84
C PRO A 41 18.68 9.90 6.27
N VAL A 42 17.79 10.65 5.63
CA VAL A 42 16.56 10.14 5.00
C VAL A 42 16.49 10.63 3.55
N LEU A 43 16.07 9.74 2.64
CA LEU A 43 15.76 10.06 1.25
C LEU A 43 14.26 9.94 1.01
N LEU A 44 13.68 10.93 0.34
CA LEU A 44 12.34 10.87 -0.20
C LEU A 44 12.42 10.40 -1.65
N VAL A 45 11.88 9.21 -1.90
CA VAL A 45 11.79 8.60 -3.24
C VAL A 45 10.33 8.63 -3.68
N ALA A 46 10.08 9.06 -4.91
CA ALA A 46 8.79 8.95 -5.55
C ALA A 46 8.86 8.02 -6.75
N PHE A 47 7.75 7.37 -7.02
CA PHE A 47 7.55 6.51 -8.17
C PHE A 47 6.05 6.42 -8.46
N GLN A 48 5.72 6.07 -9.69
CA GLN A 48 4.36 5.81 -10.13
C GLN A 48 4.19 4.30 -10.31
N THR A 49 2.99 3.79 -10.04
CA THR A 49 2.68 2.38 -10.26
C THR A 49 1.35 2.22 -10.97
N ARG A 50 1.27 1.27 -11.89
CA ARG A 50 0.00 0.65 -12.25
C ARG A 50 -0.18 -0.62 -11.45
N GLN A 51 -1.32 -0.71 -10.81
CA GLN A 51 -1.67 -1.78 -9.91
C GLN A 51 -3.17 -2.05 -9.99
N LEU A 52 -3.55 -3.32 -9.88
CA LEU A 52 -4.90 -3.72 -9.55
C LEU A 52 -4.99 -3.83 -8.03
N ARG A 53 -5.97 -3.14 -7.46
CA ARG A 53 -6.29 -3.25 -6.04
C ARG A 53 -7.79 -3.39 -5.89
N CYS A 54 -8.19 -4.44 -5.19
CA CYS A 54 -9.58 -4.76 -4.92
C CYS A 54 -9.74 -5.15 -3.46
N ILE A 55 -10.81 -4.68 -2.83
CA ILE A 55 -11.21 -5.07 -1.47
C ILE A 55 -12.65 -5.54 -1.53
N GLN A 56 -12.90 -6.75 -1.02
CA GLN A 56 -14.23 -7.33 -0.91
C GLN A 56 -14.59 -7.56 0.54
N THR A 57 -15.83 -7.28 0.91
CA THR A 57 -16.44 -7.71 2.17
C THR A 57 -16.65 -9.23 2.19
N PRO A 58 -16.88 -9.83 3.38
CA PRO A 58 -17.16 -11.26 3.50
C PRO A 58 -18.37 -11.75 2.67
N ASP A 59 -19.36 -10.88 2.43
CA ASP A 59 -20.55 -11.17 1.60
C ASP A 59 -20.28 -11.01 0.09
N GLY A 60 -19.02 -10.76 -0.31
CA GLY A 60 -18.58 -10.70 -1.70
C GLY A 60 -18.77 -9.35 -2.40
N LYS A 61 -19.30 -8.33 -1.70
CA LYS A 61 -19.44 -6.99 -2.28
C LYS A 61 -18.09 -6.28 -2.37
N PHE A 62 -17.90 -5.54 -3.46
CA PHE A 62 -16.71 -4.71 -3.63
C PHE A 62 -16.88 -3.41 -2.86
N VAL A 63 -15.96 -3.13 -1.96
CA VAL A 63 -15.85 -1.83 -1.26
C VAL A 63 -14.88 -0.90 -1.98
N PHE A 64 -13.93 -1.48 -2.73
CA PHE A 64 -12.95 -0.75 -3.52
C PHE A 64 -12.49 -1.59 -4.70
N GLY A 65 -12.33 -0.95 -5.86
CA GLY A 65 -11.88 -1.58 -7.10
C GLY A 65 -12.88 -2.54 -7.72
N THR A 66 -12.49 -3.12 -8.84
CA THR A 66 -13.22 -4.21 -9.51
C THR A 66 -12.24 -5.35 -9.82
N THR A 67 -12.77 -6.54 -10.12
CA THR A 67 -11.95 -7.65 -10.63
C THR A 67 -11.62 -7.44 -12.10
#